data_AF-A0A1Y4WMA0-F1
#
_entry.id   AF-A0A1Y4WMA0-F1
#
_cell.length_a   1.000
_cell.length_b   1.000
_cell.length_c   1.000
_cell.angle_alpha   90.00
_cell.angle_beta   90.00
_cell.angle_gamma   90.00
#
_symmetry.space_group_name_H-M   'P 1'
#
loop_
_entity.id
_entity.type
_entity.pdbx_description
1 polymer ?
#
loop_
_entity_poly.entity_id
_entity_poly.type
_entity_poly.pdbx_seq_one_letter_code
_entity_poly.pdbx_strand_id
1 'polypeptide(L)'
;MVGIQQTALSLLDELARRIGCTYLSDLRFLDAPGRQALARTLADIPAGAAGLREWNDALAYLSGEPPEPTAADARARLLERLTRSTADLPGQSRHSDRTV
;
A
#
# COMPACT_ATOMS: atom_id res chain seq x y z
N MET A 1 -4.50 -5.47 26.52
CA MET A 1 -4.62 -6.74 25.78
C MET A 1 -5.09 -6.39 24.37
N VAL A 2 -4.17 -6.19 23.44
CA VAL A 2 -4.50 -6.04 22.01
C VAL A 2 -3.93 -7.26 21.32
N GLY A 3 -4.82 -8.19 20.99
CA GLY A 3 -4.51 -9.31 20.12
C GLY A 3 -4.52 -8.81 18.68
N ILE A 4 -3.35 -8.61 18.09
CA ILE A 4 -3.20 -8.51 16.64
C ILE A 4 -2.86 -9.91 16.10
N GLN A 5 -3.87 -10.76 15.97
CA GLN A 5 -3.80 -11.79 14.94
C GLN A 5 -4.26 -11.13 13.63
N GLN A 6 -3.34 -10.91 12.68
CA GLN A 6 -3.57 -10.90 11.20
C GLN A 6 -2.34 -10.35 10.43
N THR A 7 -1.47 -11.28 10.03
CA THR A 7 -0.16 -11.14 9.34
C THR A 7 -0.21 -10.63 7.89
N ALA A 8 -1.07 -9.67 7.55
CA ALA A 8 -1.10 -9.01 6.24
C ALA A 8 -1.76 -7.65 6.36
N LEU A 9 -2.80 -7.61 7.19
CA LEU A 9 -3.45 -6.39 7.63
C LEU A 9 -2.48 -5.52 8.44
N SER A 10 -1.51 -6.05 9.18
CA SER A 10 -0.61 -5.22 10.00
C SER A 10 0.26 -4.23 9.21
N LEU A 11 0.80 -4.59 8.04
CA LEU A 11 1.63 -3.68 7.24
C LEU A 11 0.77 -2.65 6.50
N LEU A 12 -0.36 -3.09 5.93
CA LEU A 12 -1.31 -2.21 5.25
C LEU A 12 -2.02 -1.27 6.22
N ASP A 13 -2.37 -1.73 7.43
CA ASP A 13 -3.01 -0.95 8.49
C ASP A 13 -2.06 0.12 9.05
N GLU A 14 -0.79 -0.22 9.29
CA GLU A 14 0.20 0.78 9.71
C GLU A 14 0.43 1.83 8.61
N LEU A 15 0.45 1.41 7.34
CA LEU A 15 0.53 2.33 6.21
C LEU A 15 -0.69 3.25 6.17
N ALA A 16 -1.90 2.71 6.27
CA ALA A 16 -3.15 3.47 6.35
C ALA A 16 -3.13 4.47 7.51
N ARG A 17 -2.72 4.01 8.70
CA ARG A 17 -2.62 4.84 9.90
C ARG A 17 -1.62 5.99 9.73
N ARG A 18 -0.48 5.74 9.07
CA ARG A 18 0.54 6.77 8.79
C ARG A 18 0.08 7.83 7.79
N ILE A 19 -0.71 7.46 6.79
CA ILE A 19 -1.28 8.41 5.81
C ILE A 19 -2.63 8.99 6.25
N GLY A 20 -3.18 8.55 7.39
CA GLY A 20 -4.47 9.01 7.91
C GLY A 20 -5.69 8.40 7.20
N CYS A 21 -5.52 7.28 6.49
CA CYS A 21 -6.61 6.57 5.84
C CYS A 21 -7.29 5.61 6.82
N THR A 22 -8.60 5.82 7.02
CA THR A 22 -9.42 4.99 7.90
C THR A 22 -9.78 3.63 7.28
N TYR A 23 -9.76 3.51 5.94
CA TYR A 23 -10.14 2.30 5.23
C TYR A 23 -9.04 1.78 4.29
N LEU A 24 -8.65 0.52 4.46
CA LEU A 24 -7.71 -0.19 3.59
C LEU A 24 -8.21 -0.31 2.15
N SER A 25 -9.53 -0.38 1.98
CA SER A 25 -10.16 -0.37 0.65
C SER A 25 -10.00 0.96 -0.06
N ASP A 26 -9.76 2.06 0.64
CA ASP A 26 -9.50 3.37 0.04
C ASP A 26 -8.04 3.49 -0.42
N LEU A 27 -7.16 2.71 0.21
CA LEU A 27 -5.73 2.63 -0.05
C LEU A 27 -5.41 2.22 -1.50
N ARG A 28 -6.25 1.39 -2.13
CA ARG A 28 -6.17 1.06 -3.58
C ARG A 28 -6.69 2.19 -4.48
N PHE A 29 -7.60 3.03 -3.98
CA PHE A 29 -8.23 4.13 -4.72
C PHE A 29 -7.60 5.50 -4.42
N LEU A 30 -6.51 5.54 -3.65
CA LEU A 30 -5.81 6.77 -3.31
C LEU A 30 -5.47 7.61 -4.54
N ASP A 31 -5.73 8.91 -4.43
CA ASP A 31 -5.27 9.94 -5.36
C ASP A 31 -3.73 9.93 -5.46
N ALA A 32 -3.21 10.54 -6.54
CA ALA A 32 -1.77 10.68 -6.79
C ALA A 32 -0.93 11.11 -5.56
N PRO A 33 -1.30 12.16 -4.78
CA PRO A 33 -0.58 12.52 -3.57
C PRO A 33 -0.63 11.45 -2.47
N GLY A 34 -1.76 10.77 -2.30
CA GLY A 34 -1.92 9.68 -1.34
C GLY A 34 -1.05 8.47 -1.69
N ARG A 35 -0.99 8.11 -2.98
CA ARG A 35 -0.11 7.04 -3.49
C ARG A 35 1.37 7.41 -3.36
N GLN A 36 1.74 8.67 -3.58
CA GLN A 36 3.12 9.13 -3.39
C GLN A 36 3.52 9.08 -1.90
N ALA A 37 2.63 9.50 -1.00
CA ALA A 37 2.84 9.39 0.45
C ALA A 37 2.96 7.91 0.87
N LEU A 38 2.12 7.04 0.31
CA LEU A 38 2.20 5.60 0.53
C LEU A 38 3.54 5.03 0.05
N ALA A 39 3.95 5.34 -1.18
CA ALA A 39 5.21 4.87 -1.75
C ALA A 39 6.41 5.33 -0.91
N ARG A 40 6.42 6.58 -0.43
CA ARG A 40 7.47 7.08 0.48
C ARG A 40 7.48 6.34 1.81
N THR A 41 6.30 6.11 2.39
CA THR A 41 6.17 5.39 3.66
C THR A 41 6.62 3.94 3.53
N LEU A 42 6.28 3.30 2.41
CA LEU A 42 6.69 1.93 2.09
C LEU A 42 8.19 1.84 1.74
N ALA A 43 8.76 2.89 1.17
CA ALA A 43 10.21 3.04 0.97
C ALA A 43 10.98 3.27 2.27
N ASP A 44 10.34 3.78 3.33
CA ASP A 44 10.93 3.92 4.66
C ASP A 44 10.95 2.58 5.42
N ILE A 45 9.95 1.72 5.19
CA ILE A 45 9.86 0.40 5.84
C ILE A 45 10.91 -0.55 5.26
N PRO A 46 11.83 -1.10 6.07
CA PRO A 46 12.81 -2.07 5.57
C PRO A 46 12.14 -3.38 5.20
N ALA A 47 12.68 -4.09 4.21
CA ALA A 47 12.13 -5.38 3.76
C ALA A 47 12.07 -6.44 4.90
N GLY A 48 12.91 -6.31 5.92
CA GLY A 48 12.90 -7.17 7.11
C GLY A 48 11.89 -6.77 8.21
N ALA A 49 11.15 -5.67 8.05
CA ALA A 49 10.13 -5.26 9.02
C ALA A 49 8.88 -6.16 9.01
N ALA A 50 8.66 -6.87 7.90
CA ALA A 50 7.54 -7.79 7.73
C ALA A 50 8.01 -9.06 7.03
N GLY A 51 7.29 -10.15 7.24
CA GLY A 51 7.61 -11.43 6.61
C GLY A 51 7.42 -11.39 5.09
N LEU A 52 8.11 -12.29 4.36
CA LEU A 52 7.91 -12.48 2.92
C LEU A 52 6.43 -12.63 2.55
N ARG A 53 5.70 -13.44 3.34
CA ARG A 53 4.27 -13.67 3.13
C ARG A 53 3.47 -12.36 3.21
N GLU A 54 3.78 -11.48 4.15
CA GLU A 54 3.05 -10.22 4.33
C GLU A 54 3.28 -9.27 3.16
N TRP A 55 4.53 -9.19 2.68
CA TRP A 55 4.86 -8.41 1.49
C TRP A 55 4.15 -8.93 0.24
N ASN A 56 4.10 -10.26 0.09
CA ASN A 56 3.42 -10.91 -1.02
C ASN A 56 1.90 -10.73 -0.97
N ASP A 57 1.30 -10.81 0.22
CA ASP A 57 -0.13 -10.51 0.42
C ASP A 57 -0.42 -9.04 0.09
N ALA A 58 0.41 -8.12 0.56
CA ALA A 58 0.27 -6.68 0.25
C ALA A 58 0.45 -6.40 -1.24
N LEU A 59 1.38 -7.09 -1.91
CA LEU A 59 1.62 -6.97 -3.35
C LEU A 59 0.41 -7.46 -4.16
N ALA A 60 -0.13 -8.63 -3.80
CA ALA A 60 -1.34 -9.17 -4.40
C ALA A 60 -2.55 -8.27 -4.15
N TYR A 61 -2.69 -7.70 -2.95
CA TYR A 61 -3.81 -6.85 -2.58
C TYR A 61 -3.77 -5.48 -3.28
N LEU A 62 -2.61 -4.81 -3.30
CA LEU A 62 -2.47 -3.46 -3.84
C LEU A 62 -2.26 -3.43 -5.35
N SER A 63 -1.51 -4.40 -5.89
CA SER A 63 -1.10 -4.42 -7.31
C SER A 63 -1.73 -5.58 -8.10
N GLY A 64 -2.30 -6.59 -7.45
CA GLY A 64 -2.81 -7.79 -8.11
C GLY A 64 -1.71 -8.69 -8.71
N GLU A 65 -0.45 -8.45 -8.34
CA GLU A 65 0.69 -9.17 -8.91
C GLU A 65 0.97 -10.50 -8.18
N PRO A 66 1.63 -11.45 -8.85
CA PRO A 66 2.02 -12.69 -8.21
C PRO A 66 3.01 -12.46 -7.05
N PRO A 67 3.05 -13.38 -6.08
CA PRO A 67 4.00 -13.32 -4.98
C PRO A 67 5.43 -13.50 -5.47
N GLU A 68 6.35 -12.73 -4.90
CA GLU A 68 7.77 -12.79 -5.21
C GLU A 68 8.52 -13.76 -4.28
N PRO A 69 9.71 -14.24 -4.68
CA PRO A 69 10.50 -15.18 -3.88
C PRO A 69 11.18 -14.53 -2.67
N THR A 70 11.37 -13.21 -2.67
CA THR A 70 12.00 -12.48 -1.54
C THR A 70 11.20 -11.24 -1.13
N ALA A 71 11.32 -10.86 0.14
CA ALA A 71 10.64 -9.68 0.68
C ALA A 71 11.16 -8.38 0.05
N ALA A 72 12.44 -8.37 -0.36
CA ALA A 72 13.05 -7.26 -1.05
C ALA A 72 12.48 -7.09 -2.47
N ASP A 73 12.33 -8.19 -3.21
CA ASP A 73 11.72 -8.20 -4.55
C ASP A 73 10.25 -7.77 -4.48
N ALA A 74 9.49 -8.36 -3.56
CA ALA A 74 8.09 -7.99 -3.33
C ALA A 74 7.92 -6.50 -3.06
N ARG A 75 8.76 -5.95 -2.16
CA ARG A 75 8.78 -4.51 -1.84
C ARG A 75 9.17 -3.65 -3.05
N ALA A 76 10.21 -4.04 -3.78
CA ALA A 76 10.67 -3.30 -4.95
C ALA A 76 9.58 -3.25 -6.02
N ARG A 77 8.94 -4.38 -6.31
CA ARG A 77 7.76 -4.45 -7.20
C ARG A 77 6.64 -3.56 -6.72
N LEU A 78 6.29 -3.61 -5.43
CA LEU A 78 5.23 -2.77 -4.85
C LEU A 78 5.54 -1.27 -5.04
N LEU A 79 6.77 -0.85 -4.78
CA LEU A 79 7.24 0.53 -5.00
C LEU A 79 7.20 0.93 -6.49
N GLU A 80 7.66 0.05 -7.38
CA GLU A 80 7.62 0.29 -8.82
C GLU A 80 6.19 0.50 -9.31
N ARG A 81 5.24 -0.32 -8.85
CA ARG A 81 3.82 -0.22 -9.24
C ARG A 81 3.18 1.05 -8.69
N LEU A 82 3.41 1.38 -7.43
CA LEU A 82 2.92 2.62 -6.83
C LEU A 82 3.49 3.86 -7.55
N THR A 83 4.77 3.82 -7.93
CA THR A 83 5.47 4.92 -8.63
C THR A 83 5.07 5.02 -10.11
N ARG A 84 4.93 3.90 -10.81
CA ARG A 84 4.48 3.90 -12.22
C ARG A 84 3.03 4.38 -12.33
N SER A 85 2.17 3.94 -11.41
CA SER A 85 0.75 4.32 -11.43
C SER A 85 0.53 5.81 -11.12
N THR A 86 1.48 6.49 -10.46
CA THR A 86 1.41 7.96 -10.28
C THR A 86 1.97 8.73 -11.48
N ALA A 87 2.85 8.14 -12.29
CA ALA A 87 3.38 8.79 -13.49
C ALA A 87 2.38 8.79 -14.66
N ASP A 88 1.41 7.86 -14.65
CA ASP A 88 0.53 7.58 -15.77
C ASP A 88 -0.79 8.38 -15.80
N LEU A 89 -1.05 9.29 -14.86
CA LEU A 89 -2.37 9.95 -14.76
C LEU A 89 -2.32 11.48 -14.72
N PRO A 90 -2.33 12.16 -15.88
CA PRO A 90 -2.88 13.50 -15.99
C PRO A 90 -4.42 13.43 -16.01
N GLY A 91 -5.06 13.61 -14.85
CA GLY A 91 -6.50 13.94 -14.79
C GLY A 91 -7.46 12.83 -14.36
N GLN A 92 -7.35 12.35 -13.12
CA GLN A 92 -8.48 11.67 -12.47
C GLN A 92 -9.18 12.64 -11.53
N SER A 93 -10.39 13.01 -11.94
CA SER A 93 -11.29 13.98 -11.33
C SER A 93 -11.66 13.63 -9.88
N ARG A 94 -11.65 14.66 -9.03
CA ARG A 94 -12.51 14.88 -7.85
C ARG A 94 -13.28 13.63 -7.38
N HIS A 95 -12.79 12.99 -6.31
CA HIS A 95 -13.66 12.24 -5.43
C HIS A 95 -14.59 13.25 -4.71
N SER A 96 -15.67 13.64 -5.40
CA SER A 96 -16.87 14.15 -4.77
C SER A 96 -17.52 12.99 -4.02
N ASP A 97 -17.15 12.79 -2.76
CA ASP A 97 -18.14 12.27 -1.81
C ASP A 97 -18.63 13.42 -0.95
N ARG A 98 -19.77 13.94 -1.39
CA ARG A 98 -20.69 14.74 -0.59
C ARG A 98 -21.43 13.75 0.30
N THR A 99 -20.93 13.53 1.51
CA THR A 99 -21.73 12.88 2.55
C THR A 99 -22.91 13.81 2.87
N VAL A 100 -24.12 13.36 2.51
CA VAL A 100 -25.42 13.95 2.89
C VAL A 100 -25.86 13.46 4.27
#